data_AF-A0A9D7BNI8-F1
#
_entry.id   AF-A0A9D7BNI8-F1
#
_cell.length_a   1.000
_cell.length_b   1.000
_cell.length_c   1.000
_cell.angle_alpha   90.00
_cell.angle_beta   90.00
_cell.angle_gamma   90.00
#
_symmetry.space_group_name_H-M   'P 1'
#
loop_
_entity.id
_entity.type
_entity.pdbx_description
1 polymer ?
#
loop_
_entity_poly.entity_id
_entity_poly.type
_entity_poly.pdbx_seq_one_letter_code
_entity_poly.pdbx_strand_id
1 'polypeptide(L)'
;MTYKRDYGYQPGVGILNEQNVLYIENRNGNSDAKAFQLDTLERMFQHLKDNNISRIDKFRADAASYQYDVVKLVEKNVTSFYIGARNSYVEKYFALIEDWIKTKDQTGEDVYIGEIEYRPFCTTRQ
;
A
#
# COMPACT_ATOMS: atom_id res chain seq x y z
N MET A 1 -2.54 7.55 -19.48
CA MET A 1 -2.80 6.26 -20.15
C MET A 1 -3.12 5.25 -19.06
N THR A 2 -4.31 4.65 -19.08
CA THR A 2 -4.73 3.71 -18.02
C THR A 2 -3.87 2.45 -18.04
N TYR A 3 -4.00 1.61 -17.00
CA TYR A 3 -3.38 0.28 -17.00
C TYR A 3 -3.73 -0.54 -18.27
N LYS A 4 -4.93 -0.32 -18.84
CA LYS A 4 -5.39 -0.94 -20.09
C LYS A 4 -4.97 -0.19 -21.36
N ARG A 5 -4.08 0.80 -21.24
CA ARG A 5 -3.58 1.66 -22.32
C ARG A 5 -4.61 2.56 -22.99
N ASP A 6 -5.73 2.82 -22.32
CA ASP A 6 -6.77 3.74 -22.80
C ASP A 6 -6.63 5.15 -22.20
N TYR A 7 -7.35 6.12 -22.77
CA TYR A 7 -7.57 7.41 -22.14
C TYR A 7 -8.61 7.26 -21.02
N GLY A 8 -8.29 7.74 -19.83
CA GLY A 8 -9.20 7.63 -18.69
C GLY A 8 -8.74 8.49 -17.53
N TYR A 9 -9.71 8.91 -16.73
CA TYR A 9 -9.48 9.62 -15.49
C TYR A 9 -9.10 8.64 -14.38
N GLN A 10 -7.98 8.89 -13.70
CA GLN A 10 -7.41 8.01 -12.68
C GLN A 10 -6.98 8.84 -11.46
N PRO A 11 -7.92 9.29 -10.63
CA PRO A 11 -7.58 10.01 -9.40
C PRO A 11 -6.93 9.09 -8.38
N GLY A 12 -6.23 9.68 -7.41
CA GLY A 12 -5.98 9.01 -6.15
C GLY A 12 -7.28 8.90 -5.37
N VAL A 13 -7.65 7.70 -4.92
CA VAL A 13 -8.89 7.47 -4.17
C VAL A 13 -8.55 6.75 -2.86
N GLY A 14 -8.97 7.33 -1.74
CA GLY A 14 -8.96 6.69 -0.44
C GLY A 14 -10.35 6.12 -0.12
N ILE A 15 -10.41 4.83 0.19
CA ILE A 15 -11.67 4.12 0.48
C ILE A 15 -11.65 3.64 1.93
N LEU A 16 -12.72 3.96 2.67
CA LEU A 16 -12.98 3.48 4.01
C LEU A 16 -13.81 2.20 3.96
N ASN A 17 -13.28 1.13 4.55
CA ASN A 17 -13.91 -0.18 4.66
C ASN A 17 -14.39 -0.78 3.33
N GLU A 18 -13.79 -0.41 2.20
CA GLU A 18 -14.12 -0.88 0.84
C GLU A 18 -15.41 -0.31 0.21
N GLN A 19 -16.28 0.37 0.96
CA GLN A 19 -17.53 0.92 0.40
C GLN A 19 -17.59 2.45 0.31
N ASN A 20 -16.95 3.16 1.24
CA ASN A 20 -17.12 4.61 1.35
C ASN A 20 -15.89 5.35 0.82
N VAL A 21 -16.10 6.31 -0.08
CA VAL A 21 -14.99 7.17 -0.52
C VAL A 21 -14.71 8.20 0.56
N LEU A 22 -13.49 8.17 1.10
CA LEU A 22 -13.01 9.08 2.14
C LEU A 22 -12.22 10.25 1.56
N TYR A 23 -11.53 10.03 0.44
CA TYR A 23 -10.61 11.00 -0.15
C TYR A 23 -10.54 10.83 -1.67
N ILE A 24 -10.52 11.94 -2.42
CA ILE A 24 -10.28 11.97 -3.86
C ILE A 24 -9.28 13.09 -4.16
N GLU A 25 -8.23 12.76 -4.90
CA GLU A 25 -7.26 13.74 -5.40
C GLU A 25 -7.04 13.57 -6.91
N ASN A 26 -7.10 14.69 -7.64
CA ASN A 26 -6.78 14.71 -9.06
C ASN A 26 -5.30 14.40 -9.29
N ARG A 27 -5.02 13.48 -10.22
CA ARG A 27 -3.66 13.20 -10.69
C ARG A 27 -3.52 13.57 -12.15
N ASN A 28 -2.30 13.96 -12.54
CA ASN A 28 -1.97 14.13 -13.95
C ASN A 28 -1.97 12.74 -14.64
N GLY A 29 -2.76 12.58 -15.71
CA GLY A 29 -3.02 11.29 -16.36
C GLY A 29 -1.82 10.63 -17.06
N ASN A 30 -0.66 11.29 -17.08
CA ASN A 30 0.61 10.73 -17.58
C ASN A 30 1.60 10.36 -16.45
N SER A 31 1.13 10.23 -15.21
CA SER A 31 1.95 9.81 -14.08
C SER A 31 1.81 8.30 -13.87
N ASP A 32 2.91 7.61 -13.57
CA ASP A 32 2.83 6.21 -13.16
C ASP A 32 2.19 6.07 -11.76
N ALA A 33 1.86 4.83 -11.35
CA ALA A 33 1.21 4.59 -10.06
C ALA A 33 2.06 5.04 -8.85
N LYS A 34 3.39 5.00 -8.99
CA LYS A 34 4.36 5.34 -7.93
C LYS A 34 4.60 6.83 -7.78
N ALA A 35 4.44 7.57 -8.88
CA ALA A 35 4.72 8.99 -8.97
C ALA A 35 3.84 9.78 -8.00
N PHE A 36 4.49 10.63 -7.20
CA PHE A 36 3.84 11.50 -6.21
C PHE A 36 3.04 10.76 -5.12
N GLN A 37 3.27 9.45 -4.94
CA GLN A 37 2.55 8.66 -3.94
C GLN A 37 2.79 9.20 -2.53
N LEU A 38 4.03 9.61 -2.22
CA LEU A 38 4.38 10.25 -0.95
C LEU A 38 3.57 11.54 -0.77
N ASP A 39 3.66 12.46 -1.73
CA ASP A 39 3.01 13.77 -1.63
C ASP A 39 1.48 13.67 -1.50
N THR A 40 0.86 12.75 -2.26
CA THR A 40 -0.59 12.48 -2.19
C THR A 40 -0.99 11.95 -0.82
N LEU A 41 -0.20 11.03 -0.24
CA LEU A 41 -0.49 10.51 1.10
C LEU A 41 -0.26 11.56 2.19
N GLU A 42 0.74 12.42 2.06
CA GLU A 42 0.96 13.54 3.00
C GLU A 42 -0.26 14.47 3.03
N ARG A 43 -0.75 14.87 1.85
CA ARG A 43 -1.95 15.70 1.74
C ARG A 43 -3.20 15.00 2.28
N MET A 44 -3.37 13.71 1.99
CA MET A 44 -4.47 12.92 2.53
C MET A 44 -4.42 12.86 4.07
N PHE A 45 -3.29 12.50 4.66
CA PHE A 45 -3.16 12.42 6.12
C PHE A 45 -3.32 13.79 6.78
N GLN A 46 -2.81 14.85 6.17
CA GLN A 46 -3.03 16.21 6.68
C GLN A 46 -4.51 16.58 6.65
N HIS A 47 -5.21 16.30 5.55
CA HIS A 47 -6.64 16.56 5.44
C HIS A 47 -7.46 15.81 6.50
N LEU A 48 -7.09 14.56 6.81
CA LEU A 48 -7.72 13.79 7.88
C LEU A 48 -7.46 14.42 9.26
N LYS A 49 -6.22 14.85 9.52
CA LYS A 49 -5.87 15.55 10.78
C LYS A 49 -6.64 16.85 10.95
N ASP A 50 -6.77 17.64 9.89
CA ASP A 50 -7.54 18.89 9.89
C ASP A 50 -9.02 18.64 10.23
N ASN A 51 -9.52 17.43 9.97
CA ASN A 51 -10.86 16.96 10.31
C ASN A 51 -10.90 16.10 11.60
N ASN A 52 -9.93 16.28 12.50
CA ASN A 52 -9.84 15.59 13.80
C ASN A 52 -9.66 14.07 13.74
N ILE A 53 -9.19 13.53 12.61
CA ILE A 53 -8.80 12.13 12.47
C ILE A 53 -7.28 12.06 12.56
N SER A 54 -6.77 11.94 13.78
CA SER A 54 -5.32 12.05 14.07
C SER A 54 -4.54 10.75 13.85
N ARG A 55 -5.20 9.59 13.95
CA ARG A 55 -4.58 8.28 13.77
C ARG A 55 -5.53 7.29 13.12
N ILE A 56 -5.07 6.62 12.08
CA ILE A 56 -5.82 5.58 11.36
C ILE A 56 -5.49 4.21 11.96
N ASP A 57 -6.49 3.37 12.17
CA ASP A 57 -6.28 2.03 12.73
C ASP A 57 -5.55 1.12 11.72
N LYS A 58 -6.15 0.95 10.54
CA LYS A 58 -5.64 0.06 9.48
C LYS A 58 -5.53 0.80 8.16
N PHE A 59 -4.38 0.70 7.51
CA PHE A 59 -4.15 1.23 6.17
C PHE A 59 -3.74 0.12 5.21
N ARG A 60 -4.28 0.15 3.99
CA ARG A 60 -3.93 -0.79 2.93
C ARG A 60 -3.53 -0.03 1.67
N ALA A 61 -2.45 -0.44 1.03
CA ALA A 61 -2.06 0.08 -0.28
C ALA A 61 -1.41 -1.00 -1.14
N ASP A 62 -1.39 -0.77 -2.45
CA ASP A 62 -0.75 -1.66 -3.41
C ASP A 62 0.79 -1.48 -3.46
N ALA A 63 1.44 -2.30 -4.29
CA ALA A 63 2.90 -2.35 -4.41
C ALA A 63 3.57 -1.09 -4.96
N ALA A 64 2.82 -0.12 -5.50
CA ALA A 64 3.35 1.19 -5.83
C ALA A 64 3.73 2.00 -4.58
N SER A 65 3.07 1.71 -3.44
CA SER A 65 3.37 2.32 -2.13
C SER A 65 4.54 1.66 -1.39
N TYR A 66 5.13 0.60 -1.94
CA TYR A 66 6.31 -0.06 -1.38
C TYR A 66 7.58 0.77 -1.66
N GLN A 67 7.69 1.92 -1.01
CA GLN A 67 8.79 2.88 -1.09
C GLN A 67 9.18 3.30 0.34
N TYR A 68 10.47 3.50 0.60
CA TYR A 68 10.97 3.77 1.95
C TYR A 68 10.29 4.98 2.61
N ASP A 69 10.25 6.12 1.91
CA ASP A 69 9.67 7.35 2.45
C ASP A 69 8.15 7.23 2.66
N VAL A 70 7.46 6.50 1.78
CA VAL A 70 6.03 6.21 1.93
C VAL A 70 5.77 5.36 3.17
N VAL A 71 6.54 4.28 3.37
CA VAL A 71 6.41 3.42 4.55
C VAL A 71 6.68 4.21 5.83
N LYS A 72 7.73 5.04 5.85
CA LYS A 72 8.06 5.96 6.95
C LYS A 72 6.94 6.94 7.26
N LEU A 73 6.27 7.47 6.24
CA LEU A 73 5.12 8.36 6.43
C LEU A 73 3.92 7.61 7.01
N VAL A 74 3.58 6.44 6.44
CA VAL A 74 2.44 5.63 6.89
C VAL A 74 2.63 5.19 8.35
N GLU A 75 3.83 4.73 8.73
CA GLU A 75 4.17 4.33 10.10
C GLU A 75 3.88 5.43 11.14
N LYS A 76 4.08 6.71 10.78
CA LYS A 76 3.82 7.86 11.67
C LYS A 76 2.33 8.17 11.85
N ASN A 77 1.48 7.79 10.89
CA ASN A 77 0.07 8.22 10.84
C ASN A 77 -0.91 7.06 11.11
N VAL A 78 -0.44 5.82 11.14
CA VAL A 78 -1.27 4.62 11.19
C VAL A 78 -0.82 3.69 12.33
N THR A 79 -1.74 2.91 12.90
CA THR A 79 -1.42 1.85 13.88
C THR A 79 -0.87 0.59 13.20
N SER A 80 -1.58 0.08 12.20
CA SER A 80 -1.16 -1.11 11.42
C SER A 80 -1.35 -0.87 9.93
N PHE A 81 -0.43 -1.35 9.09
CA PHE A 81 -0.54 -1.19 7.64
C PHE A 81 -0.21 -2.47 6.86
N TYR A 82 -0.80 -2.59 5.69
CA TYR A 82 -0.60 -3.69 4.74
C TYR A 82 -0.27 -3.10 3.37
N ILE A 83 0.98 -3.25 2.94
CA ILE A 83 1.44 -2.75 1.65
C ILE A 83 1.88 -3.95 0.81
N GLY A 84 1.29 -4.09 -0.38
CA GLY A 84 1.71 -5.14 -1.31
C GLY A 84 3.20 -5.00 -1.66
N ALA A 85 3.89 -6.12 -1.86
CA ALA A 85 5.26 -6.13 -2.35
C ALA A 85 5.32 -6.76 -3.74
N ARG A 86 6.33 -6.40 -4.52
CA ARG A 86 6.63 -7.15 -5.76
C ARG A 86 7.28 -8.48 -5.39
N ASN A 87 6.91 -9.56 -6.07
CA ASN A 87 7.48 -10.90 -5.82
C ASN A 87 9.01 -10.89 -5.85
N SER A 88 9.62 -10.18 -6.81
CA SER A 88 11.08 -10.08 -6.94
C SER A 88 11.80 -9.52 -5.70
N TYR A 89 11.07 -8.91 -4.75
CA TYR A 89 11.64 -8.40 -3.50
C TYR A 89 11.54 -9.41 -2.36
N VAL A 90 10.55 -10.30 -2.39
CA VAL A 90 10.17 -11.15 -1.25
C VAL A 90 10.31 -12.66 -1.53
N GLU A 91 10.41 -13.08 -2.78
CA GLU A 91 10.42 -14.49 -3.18
C GLU A 91 11.54 -15.32 -2.52
N LYS A 92 12.69 -14.69 -2.28
CA LYS A 92 13.83 -15.31 -1.59
C LYS A 92 13.53 -15.72 -0.15
N TYR A 93 12.49 -15.15 0.46
CA TYR A 93 12.08 -15.48 1.83
C TYR A 93 11.06 -16.61 1.88
N PHE A 94 10.42 -16.98 0.76
CA PHE A 94 9.36 -18.00 0.76
C PHE A 94 9.87 -19.36 1.24
N ALA A 95 11.09 -19.73 0.87
CA ALA A 95 11.72 -20.98 1.31
C ALA A 95 12.13 -20.99 2.80
N LEU A 96 12.10 -19.83 3.47
CA LEU A 96 12.45 -19.69 4.89
C LEU A 96 11.22 -19.77 5.80
N ILE A 97 10.01 -19.80 5.23
CA ILE A 97 8.77 -19.92 5.99
C ILE A 97 8.55 -21.40 6.28
N GLU A 98 8.55 -21.75 7.57
CA GLU A 98 8.33 -23.12 8.04
C GLU A 98 6.84 -23.40 8.28
N ASP A 99 6.11 -22.43 8.85
CA ASP A 99 4.72 -22.59 9.29
C ASP A 99 3.72 -22.02 8.27
N TRP A 100 3.39 -22.82 7.25
CA TRP A 100 2.34 -22.46 6.28
C TRP A 100 0.95 -22.88 6.79
N ILE A 101 0.06 -21.90 6.92
CA ILE A 101 -1.33 -22.11 7.35
C ILE A 101 -2.21 -22.20 6.12
N LYS A 102 -2.84 -23.38 5.92
CA LYS A 102 -3.84 -23.57 4.89
C LYS A 102 -5.16 -22.89 5.30
N THR A 103 -5.72 -22.06 4.42
CA THR A 103 -7.02 -21.42 4.59
C THR A 103 -7.76 -21.31 3.26
N LYS A 104 -8.90 -20.62 3.24
CA LYS A 104 -9.67 -20.30 2.04
C LYS A 104 -9.65 -18.80 1.77
N ASP A 105 -9.55 -18.42 0.51
CA ASP A 105 -9.71 -17.04 0.10
C ASP A 105 -11.20 -16.62 0.04
N GLN A 106 -11.46 -15.38 -0.39
CA GLN A 106 -12.81 -14.85 -0.56
C GLN A 106 -13.64 -15.59 -1.64
N THR A 107 -13.00 -16.35 -2.53
CA THR A 107 -13.67 -17.15 -3.57
C THR A 107 -13.90 -18.60 -3.15
N GLY A 108 -13.34 -19.03 -2.01
CA GLY A 108 -13.43 -20.38 -1.46
C GLY A 108 -12.30 -21.31 -1.92
N GLU A 109 -11.35 -20.80 -2.70
CA GLU A 109 -10.15 -21.51 -3.15
C GLU A 109 -9.16 -21.70 -2.00
N ASP A 110 -8.51 -22.86 -1.99
CA ASP A 110 -7.51 -23.18 -0.98
C ASP A 110 -6.25 -22.33 -1.21
N VAL A 111 -5.84 -21.57 -0.19
CA VAL A 111 -4.62 -20.76 -0.18
C VAL A 111 -3.75 -21.08 1.04
N TYR A 112 -2.47 -20.75 0.97
CA TYR A 112 -1.54 -20.89 2.08
C TYR A 112 -1.03 -19.52 2.50
N ILE A 113 -1.07 -19.24 3.80
CA ILE A 113 -0.56 -18.01 4.39
C ILE A 113 0.65 -18.36 5.25
N GLY A 114 1.73 -17.63 5.06
CA GLY A 114 2.93 -17.71 5.88
C GLY A 114 3.40 -16.31 6.25
N GLU A 115 4.10 -16.20 7.36
CA GLU A 115 4.68 -14.95 7.83
C GLU A 115 6.17 -15.10 8.10
N ILE A 116 6.90 -14.00 7.90
CA ILE A 116 8.32 -13.91 8.23
C ILE A 116 8.67 -12.45 8.52
N GLU A 117 9.43 -12.23 9.58
CA GLU A 117 10.04 -10.92 9.83
C GLU A 117 11.27 -10.74 8.94
N TYR A 118 11.35 -9.61 8.24
CA TYR A 118 12.48 -9.28 7.40
C TYR A 118 12.76 -7.78 7.40
N ARG A 119 13.95 -7.40 6.93
CA ARG A 119 14.33 -5.98 6.76
C ARG A 119 14.13 -5.55 5.30
N PRO A 120 13.09 -4.75 4.98
CA PRO A 120 12.76 -4.39 3.60
C PRO A 120 13.69 -3.34 2.99
N PHE A 121 14.29 -2.47 3.80
CA PHE A 121 15.14 -1.37 3.35
C PHE A 121 16.48 -1.39 4.09
N CYS A 122 17.57 -1.23 3.33
CA CYS A 122 18.93 -1.21 3.85
C CYS A 122 19.63 0.06 3.35
N THR A 123 20.37 0.74 4.22
CA THR A 123 21.26 1.82 3.76
C THR A 123 22.38 1.21 2.94
N THR A 124 22.42 1.50 1.64
CA THR A 124 23.61 1.22 0.84
C THR A 124 24.65 2.27 1.23
N ARG A 125 25.74 1.87 1.90
CA ARG A 125 26.92 2.72 1.99
C ARG A 125 27.46 2.84 0.57
N GLN A 126 27.45 4.06 0.01
CA GLN A 126 28.25 4.40 -1.17
C GLN A 126 29.70 4.61 -0.74
#